data_AF-X2C039-F1
#
_entry.id   AF-X2C039-F1
#
_cell.length_a   1.000
_cell.length_b   1.000
_cell.length_c   1.000
_cell.angle_alpha   90.00
_cell.angle_beta   90.00
_cell.angle_gamma   90.00
#
_symmetry.space_group_name_H-M   'P 1'
#
loop_
_entity.id
_entity.type
_entity.pdbx_description
1 polymer ?
#
loop_
_entity_poly.entity_id
_entity_poly.type
_entity_poly.pdbx_seq_one_letter_code
_entity_poly.pdbx_strand_id
1 'polypeptide(L)' 'GQTSDDWREINEAQDIDTYFITAGVRAFAPGRINYYFKFSGPSFSIDTACSSSAAALHLACTSLK' A
#
# COMPACT_ATOMS: atom_id res chain seq x y z
N GLY A 1 -6.24 1.47 -3.22
CA GLY A 1 -6.79 0.55 -2.22
C GLY A 1 -6.16 -0.81 -2.42
N GLN A 2 -5.91 -1.53 -1.33
CA GLN A 2 -5.26 -2.85 -1.33
C GLN A 2 -5.81 -3.67 -0.17
N THR A 3 -6.39 -4.83 -0.48
CA THR A 3 -7.00 -5.73 0.52
C THR A 3 -6.09 -6.89 0.91
N SER A 4 -5.11 -7.24 0.08
CA SER A 4 -4.26 -8.40 0.32
C SER A 4 -2.79 -8.16 -0.05
N ASP A 5 -1.92 -9.03 0.44
CA ASP A 5 -0.46 -9.03 0.25
C ASP A 5 0.07 -10.46 0.05
N ASP A 6 -0.66 -11.23 -0.76
CA ASP A 6 -0.47 -12.66 -1.01
C ASP A 6 0.96 -13.01 -1.40
N TRP A 7 1.65 -12.15 -2.16
CA TRP A 7 3.05 -12.36 -2.54
C TRP A 7 3.94 -12.56 -1.31
N ARG A 8 3.76 -11.73 -0.28
CA ARG A 8 4.49 -11.84 0.99
C ARG A 8 4.14 -13.13 1.73
N GLU A 9 2.86 -13.53 1.69
CA GLU A 9 2.35 -14.67 2.45
C GLU A 9 2.72 -16.02 1.84
N ILE A 10 2.66 -16.16 0.51
CA ILE A 10 2.82 -17.45 -0.15
C ILE A 10 4.16 -17.61 -0.89
N ASN A 11 4.79 -16.50 -1.33
CA ASN A 11 6.07 -16.56 -2.04
C ASN A 11 7.23 -16.17 -1.11
N GLU A 12 7.26 -14.94 -0.61
CA GLU A 12 8.42 -14.48 0.19
C GLU A 12 8.50 -15.17 1.56
N ALA A 13 7.39 -15.67 2.10
CA ALA A 13 7.42 -16.42 3.35
C ALA A 13 8.13 -17.78 3.24
N GLN A 14 8.38 -18.27 2.01
CA GLN A 14 9.14 -19.50 1.79
C GLN A 14 10.64 -19.33 2.11
N ASP A 15 11.17 -18.11 1.97
CA ASP A 15 12.56 -17.76 2.28
C ASP A 15 12.65 -16.30 2.75
N ILE A 16 12.62 -16.11 4.07
CA ILE A 16 12.53 -14.77 4.68
C ILE A 16 13.90 -14.10 4.66
N ASP A 17 14.03 -13.06 3.85
CA ASP A 17 15.19 -12.16 3.81
C ASP A 17 14.84 -10.75 4.34
N THR A 18 15.86 -9.91 4.49
CA THR A 18 15.87 -8.51 4.88
C THR A 18 14.77 -7.67 4.21
N TYR A 19 14.43 -7.96 2.96
CA TYR A 19 13.43 -7.19 2.21
C TYR A 19 11.98 -7.64 2.43
N PHE A 20 11.74 -8.79 3.08
CA PHE A 20 10.41 -9.40 3.29
C PHE A 20 9.35 -8.39 3.79
N ILE A 21 9.72 -7.58 4.78
CA ILE A 21 8.80 -6.58 5.34
C ILE A 21 8.61 -5.40 4.39
N THR A 22 9.70 -4.82 3.90
CA THR A 22 9.63 -3.60 3.08
C THR A 22 9.00 -3.85 1.71
N ALA A 23 9.13 -5.06 1.16
CA ALA A 23 8.58 -5.44 -0.14
C ALA A 23 7.10 -5.81 -0.05
N GLY A 24 6.70 -6.53 1.00
CA GLY A 24 5.36 -7.10 1.07
C GLY A 24 4.32 -6.34 1.93
N VAL A 25 4.73 -5.52 2.91
CA VAL A 25 3.76 -4.81 3.76
C VAL A 25 3.01 -3.73 2.97
N ARG A 26 1.66 -3.77 3.03
CA ARG A 26 0.75 -2.92 2.24
C ARG A 26 1.02 -1.41 2.34
N ALA A 27 1.50 -0.93 3.48
CA ALA A 27 1.84 0.49 3.67
C ALA A 27 2.98 0.98 2.74
N PHE A 28 3.86 0.08 2.30
CA PHE A 28 4.96 0.44 1.40
C PHE A 28 4.52 0.62 -0.05
N ALA A 29 3.34 0.13 -0.46
CA ALA A 29 2.84 0.37 -1.82
C ALA A 29 2.70 1.88 -2.12
N PRO A 30 1.89 2.67 -1.38
CA PRO A 30 1.86 4.12 -1.55
C PRO A 30 3.13 4.80 -1.02
N GLY A 31 3.76 4.27 0.03
CA GLY A 31 5.00 4.84 0.59
C GLY A 31 6.16 4.87 -0.40
N ARG A 32 6.32 3.83 -1.24
CA ARG A 32 7.35 3.77 -2.28
C ARG A 32 7.11 4.78 -3.40
N ILE A 33 5.85 5.04 -3.75
CA ILE A 33 5.47 6.11 -4.70
C ILE A 33 5.90 7.46 -4.12
N ASN A 34 5.53 7.76 -2.87
CA ASN A 34 5.95 9.00 -2.21
C ASN A 34 7.48 9.13 -2.13
N TYR A 35 8.18 8.06 -1.75
CA TYR A 35 9.63 8.06 -1.64
C TYR A 35 10.34 8.30 -2.97
N TYR A 36 9.85 7.68 -4.05
CA TYR A 36 10.43 7.81 -5.39
C TYR A 36 10.25 9.22 -5.95
N PHE A 37 9.02 9.74 -5.91
CA PHE A 37 8.70 11.07 -6.43
C PHE A 37 8.99 12.22 -5.46
N LYS A 38 9.49 11.92 -4.26
CA LYS A 38 9.74 12.91 -3.18
C LYS A 38 8.48 13.66 -2.76
N PHE A 39 7.32 13.01 -2.84
CA PHE A 39 6.09 13.57 -2.31
C PHE A 39 6.09 13.50 -0.78
N SER A 40 5.98 14.66 -0.15
CA SER A 40 5.92 14.81 1.31
C SER A 40 4.49 14.81 1.87
N GLY A 41 3.49 14.61 1.00
CA GLY A 41 2.09 14.54 1.38
C GLY A 41 1.72 13.24 2.11
N PRO A 42 0.44 13.11 2.53
CA PRO A 42 -0.05 11.89 3.17
C PRO A 42 0.08 10.66 2.26
N SER A 43 0.26 9.48 2.87
CA SER A 43 0.40 8.19 2.18
C SER A 43 -0.45 7.15 2.87
N PHE A 44 -1.50 6.65 2.20
CA PHE A 44 -2.47 5.72 2.77
C PHE A 44 -2.67 4.48 1.90
N SER A 45 -2.64 3.31 2.53
CA SER A 45 -3.22 2.09 1.96
C SER A 45 -4.59 1.89 2.57
N ILE A 46 -5.63 1.86 1.74
CA ILE A 46 -7.03 1.73 2.17
C ILE A 46 -7.53 0.33 1.86
N ASP A 47 -8.15 -0.28 2.86
CA ASP A 47 -8.79 -1.59 2.77
C ASP A 47 -10.24 -1.51 3.25
N THR A 48 -11.16 -1.60 2.29
CA THR A 48 -12.60 -1.78 2.50
C THR A 48 -13.09 -2.97 1.66
N ALA A 49 -12.25 -4.01 1.53
CA ALA A 49 -12.47 -5.16 0.66
C ALA A 49 -12.67 -4.74 -0.81
N CYS A 50 -13.69 -5.26 -1.50
CA CYS A 50 -13.93 -5.05 -2.93
C CYS A 50 -14.13 -3.57 -3.32
N SER A 51 -14.46 -2.69 -2.37
CA SER A 51 -14.64 -1.24 -2.60
C SER A 51 -13.39 -0.41 -2.29
N SER A 52 -12.24 -1.04 -1.97
CA SER A 52 -11.01 -0.37 -1.54
C SER A 52 -10.51 0.69 -2.51
N SER A 53 -10.67 0.48 -3.82
CA SER A 53 -10.29 1.46 -4.85
C SER A 53 -11.19 2.70 -4.79
N ALA A 54 -12.51 2.52 -4.72
CA ALA A 54 -13.48 3.61 -4.60
C ALA A 54 -13.31 4.38 -3.27
N ALA A 55 -13.08 3.68 -2.16
CA ALA A 55 -12.82 4.30 -0.87
C ALA A 55 -11.52 5.14 -0.87
N ALA A 56 -10.45 4.64 -1.51
CA ALA A 56 -9.20 5.39 -1.67
C ALA A 56 -9.41 6.68 -2.49
N LEU A 57 -10.17 6.60 -3.59
CA LEU A 57 -10.52 7.79 -4.39
C LEU A 57 -11.38 8.78 -3.60
N HIS A 58 -12.35 8.29 -2.83
CA HIS A 58 -13.18 9.14 -1.98
C HIS A 58 -12.34 9.92 -0.96
N LEU A 59 -11.39 9.27 -0.30
CA LEU A 59 -10.46 9.93 0.63
C LEU A 59 -9.59 10.96 -0.10
N ALA A 60 -8.99 10.60 -1.23
CA ALA A 60 -8.14 11.51 -2.01
C ALA A 60 -8.90 12.77 -2.45
N CYS A 61 -10.10 12.61 -3.02
CA CYS A 61 -10.97 13.72 -3.42
C CYS A 61 -11.48 14.55 -2.24
N THR A 62 -11.48 14.01 -1.02
CA THR A 62 -11.83 14.75 0.20
C THR A 62 -10.63 15.56 0.70
N SER A 63 -9.42 15.03 0.62
CA SER A 63 -8.19 15.75 0.98
C SER A 63 -7.81 16.87 0.01
N LEU A 64 -8.37 16.89 -1.20
CA LEU A 64 -8.19 17.95 -2.20
C LEU A 64 -9.19 19.11 -2.05
N LYS A 65 -10.23 18.95 -1.24
CA LYS A 65 -11.18 20.02 -0.90
C LYS A 65 -10.65 20.81 0.27
#